data_AF-A0A6A3HGK6-F1
#
_entry.id   AF-A0A6A3HGK6-F1
#
_cell.length_a   1.000
_cell.length_b   1.000
_cell.length_c   1.000
_cell.angle_alpha   90.00
_cell.angle_beta   90.00
_cell.angle_gamma   90.00
#
_symmetry.space_group_name_H-M   'P 1'
#
loop_
_entity.id
_entity.type
_entity.pdbx_description
1 polymer ?
#
loop_
_entity_poly.entity_id
_entity_poly.type
_entity_poly.pdbx_seq_one_letter_code
_entity_poly.pdbx_strand_id
1 'polypeptide(L)'
;TAFIVDGMQLSYLAFMLRYREIVTWDAWTIERAIVRARTSGLQADVVALLAEADSRNLVLNSAAYVVSLCVLDEVGDPSAVVACAERMKANGGWEKSVSKDPEVQEVLNRASAKLQEDALATDRDQ
;
A
#
# COMPACT_ATOMS: atom_id res chain seq x y z
N THR A 1 16.99 -4.04 6.50
CA THR A 1 17.97 -5.08 6.07
C THR A 1 17.84 -5.28 4.58
N ALA A 2 18.94 -5.37 3.83
CA ALA A 2 18.93 -5.63 2.39
C ALA A 2 19.50 -7.03 2.09
N PHE A 3 19.17 -7.61 0.93
CA PHE A 3 19.73 -8.91 0.52
C PHE A 3 20.93 -8.67 -0.38
N ILE A 4 22.06 -9.34 -0.12
CA ILE A 4 23.21 -9.31 -1.02
C ILE A 4 23.23 -10.62 -1.77
N VAL A 5 23.07 -10.55 -3.10
CA VAL A 5 23.04 -11.70 -4.00
C VAL A 5 24.07 -11.45 -5.09
N ASP A 6 25.06 -12.34 -5.21
CA ASP A 6 26.18 -12.20 -6.15
C ASP A 6 26.88 -10.83 -6.08
N GLY A 7 27.00 -10.26 -4.87
CA GLY A 7 27.59 -8.93 -4.64
C GLY A 7 26.66 -7.75 -4.94
N MET A 8 25.44 -7.97 -5.42
CA MET A 8 24.44 -6.93 -5.65
C MET A 8 23.45 -6.82 -4.50
N GLN A 9 23.20 -5.60 -4.04
CA GLN A 9 22.17 -5.32 -3.04
C GLN A 9 20.78 -5.28 -3.70
N LEU A 10 19.86 -6.11 -3.21
CA LEU A 10 18.48 -6.19 -3.66
C LEU A 10 17.52 -5.70 -2.57
N SER A 11 16.46 -5.02 -3.00
CA SER A 11 15.28 -4.77 -2.15
C SER A 11 14.55 -6.08 -1.85
N TYR A 12 13.61 -6.04 -0.89
CA TYR A 12 12.83 -7.23 -0.57
C TYR A 12 11.98 -7.68 -1.76
N LEU A 13 11.35 -6.75 -2.48
CA LEU A 13 10.58 -7.04 -3.69
C LEU A 13 11.48 -7.63 -4.79
N ALA A 14 12.63 -7.02 -5.06
CA ALA A 14 13.58 -7.52 -6.07
C ALA A 14 14.08 -8.93 -5.74
N PHE A 15 14.33 -9.22 -4.47
CA PHE A 15 14.66 -10.56 -4.01
C PHE A 15 13.51 -11.55 -4.25
N MET A 16 12.28 -11.19 -3.85
CA MET A 16 11.10 -12.04 -4.05
C MET A 16 10.85 -12.34 -5.54
N LEU A 17 11.01 -11.35 -6.41
CA LEU A 17 10.85 -11.50 -7.86
C LEU A 17 11.91 -12.43 -8.45
N ARG A 18 13.18 -12.27 -8.03
CA ARG A 18 14.30 -13.11 -8.49
C ARG A 18 14.14 -14.57 -8.09
N TYR A 19 13.56 -14.83 -6.92
CA TYR A 19 13.36 -16.19 -6.38
C TYR A 19 11.89 -16.60 -6.31
N ARG A 20 11.06 -16.11 -7.24
CA ARG A 20 9.60 -16.32 -7.22
C ARG A 20 9.16 -17.78 -7.26
N GLU A 21 10.02 -18.68 -7.75
CA GLU A 21 9.75 -20.12 -7.80
C GLU A 21 9.98 -20.83 -6.46
N ILE A 22 10.66 -20.17 -5.53
CA ILE A 22 11.07 -20.71 -4.23
C ILE A 22 10.33 -19.99 -3.10
N VAL A 23 10.17 -18.67 -3.22
CA VAL A 23 9.53 -17.83 -2.20
C VAL A 23 8.02 -17.88 -2.36
N THR A 24 7.31 -18.21 -1.30
CA THR A 24 5.84 -18.12 -1.24
C THR A 24 5.39 -16.66 -1.22
N TRP A 25 4.40 -16.32 -2.04
CA TRP A 25 3.78 -14.99 -2.11
C TRP A 25 2.40 -15.02 -1.44
N ASP A 26 2.40 -15.33 -0.15
CA ASP A 26 1.20 -15.28 0.70
C ASP A 26 1.04 -13.91 1.37
N ALA A 27 -0.10 -13.70 2.04
CA ALA A 27 -0.40 -12.45 2.72
C ALA A 27 0.70 -12.08 3.73
N TRP A 28 1.14 -13.03 4.56
CA TRP A 28 2.18 -12.81 5.56
C TRP A 28 3.50 -12.34 4.96
N THR A 29 3.91 -12.92 3.83
CA THR A 29 5.16 -12.56 3.15
C THR A 29 5.06 -11.16 2.57
N ILE A 30 3.93 -10.82 1.94
CA ILE A 30 3.70 -9.49 1.35
C ILE A 30 3.59 -8.42 2.44
N GLU A 31 2.87 -8.68 3.54
CA GLU A 31 2.78 -7.77 4.69
C GLU A 31 4.16 -7.38 5.22
N ARG A 32 5.04 -8.36 5.39
CA ARG A 32 6.42 -8.12 5.85
C ARG A 32 7.24 -7.34 4.83
N ALA A 33 7.05 -7.64 3.55
CA ALA A 33 7.71 -6.92 2.47
C ALA A 33 7.29 -5.44 2.46
N ILE A 34 6.00 -5.14 2.63
CA ILE A 34 5.45 -3.78 2.68
C ILE A 34 6.08 -2.98 3.82
N VAL A 35 6.05 -3.51 5.05
CA VAL A 35 6.62 -2.83 6.23
C VAL A 35 8.13 -2.60 6.04
N ARG A 36 8.84 -3.57 5.46
CA ARG A 36 10.28 -3.46 5.21
C ARG A 36 10.63 -2.48 4.09
N ALA A 37 9.84 -2.44 3.03
CA ALA A 37 9.97 -1.45 1.96
C ALA A 37 9.79 -0.04 2.51
N ARG A 38 8.75 0.18 3.33
CA ARG A 38 8.52 1.46 4.01
C ARG A 38 9.69 1.89 4.88
N THR A 39 10.18 1.02 5.76
CA THR A 39 11.33 1.34 6.64
C THR A 39 12.63 1.58 5.87
N SER A 40 12.70 1.16 4.61
CA SER A 40 13.83 1.40 3.70
C SER A 40 13.62 2.60 2.77
N GLY A 41 12.50 3.34 2.90
CA GLY A 41 12.16 4.47 2.03
C GLY A 41 11.77 4.09 0.61
N LEU A 42 11.44 2.82 0.36
CA LEU A 42 11.11 2.30 -0.97
C LEU A 42 9.60 2.39 -1.22
N GLN A 43 9.09 3.60 -1.45
CA GLN A 43 7.67 3.86 -1.68
C GLN A 43 7.12 3.08 -2.90
N ALA A 44 7.88 3.05 -4.01
CA ALA A 44 7.48 2.31 -5.21
C ALA A 44 7.32 0.80 -4.95
N ASP A 45 8.18 0.21 -4.12
CA ASP A 45 8.07 -1.20 -3.72
C ASP A 45 6.81 -1.44 -2.88
N VAL A 46 6.44 -0.51 -2.00
CA VAL A 46 5.18 -0.61 -1.22
C VAL A 46 3.97 -0.63 -2.16
N VAL A 47 3.92 0.28 -3.14
CA VAL A 47 2.83 0.34 -4.12
C VAL A 47 2.75 -0.95 -4.94
N ALA A 48 3.89 -1.46 -5.42
CA ALA A 48 3.93 -2.69 -6.19
C ALA A 48 3.50 -3.92 -5.36
N LEU A 49 3.91 -4.00 -4.10
CA LEU A 49 3.51 -5.08 -3.19
C LEU A 49 2.02 -5.03 -2.83
N LEU A 50 1.45 -3.84 -2.67
CA LEU A 50 0.01 -3.67 -2.48
C LEU A 50 -0.75 -4.15 -3.72
N ALA A 51 -0.34 -3.72 -4.91
CA ALA A 51 -0.97 -4.16 -6.16
C ALA A 51 -0.88 -5.69 -6.36
N GLU A 52 0.21 -6.31 -5.93
CA GLU A 52 0.35 -7.77 -5.97
C GLU A 52 -0.55 -8.49 -4.95
N ALA A 53 -0.72 -7.93 -3.75
CA ALA A 53 -1.69 -8.45 -2.79
C ALA A 53 -3.11 -8.41 -3.40
N ASP A 54 -3.42 -7.32 -4.09
CA ASP A 54 -4.71 -7.08 -4.70
C ASP A 54 -5.00 -8.03 -5.84
N SER A 55 -4.04 -8.25 -6.74
CA SER A 55 -4.20 -9.17 -7.88
C SER A 55 -4.49 -10.61 -7.44
N ARG A 56 -4.06 -10.97 -6.22
CA ARG A 56 -4.24 -12.28 -5.59
C ARG A 56 -5.40 -12.34 -4.59
N ASN A 57 -6.16 -11.26 -4.41
CA ASN A 57 -7.21 -11.14 -3.39
C ASN A 57 -6.72 -11.47 -1.97
N LEU A 58 -5.48 -11.09 -1.64
CA LEU A 58 -4.90 -11.34 -0.34
C LEU A 58 -5.39 -10.29 0.66
N VAL A 59 -5.91 -10.77 1.80
CA VAL A 59 -6.29 -9.91 2.92
C VAL A 59 -5.04 -9.64 3.75
N LEU A 60 -4.64 -8.36 3.79
CA LEU A 60 -3.49 -7.93 4.58
C LEU A 60 -3.92 -7.56 6.00
N ASN A 61 -2.97 -7.61 6.93
CA ASN A 61 -3.17 -7.12 8.28
C ASN A 61 -3.27 -5.57 8.34
N SER A 62 -3.76 -5.06 9.47
CA SER A 62 -3.92 -3.63 9.72
C SER A 62 -2.64 -2.81 9.50
N ALA A 63 -1.48 -3.32 9.92
CA ALA A 63 -0.24 -2.56 9.86
C ALA A 63 0.24 -2.38 8.41
N ALA A 64 0.11 -3.42 7.58
CA ALA A 64 0.45 -3.33 6.17
C ALA A 64 -0.49 -2.36 5.42
N TYR A 65 -1.79 -2.37 5.72
CA TYR A 65 -2.73 -1.41 5.13
C TYR A 65 -2.45 0.03 5.56
N VAL A 66 -2.19 0.29 6.85
CA VAL A 66 -1.85 1.64 7.33
C VAL A 66 -0.60 2.17 6.63
N VAL A 67 0.46 1.37 6.58
CA VAL A 67 1.69 1.72 5.86
C VAL A 67 1.41 2.03 4.40
N SER A 68 0.57 1.23 3.76
CA SER A 68 0.23 1.41 2.35
C SER A 68 -0.56 2.69 2.11
N LEU A 69 -1.56 2.99 2.96
CA LEU A 69 -2.36 4.22 2.87
C LEU A 69 -1.49 5.48 3.00
N CYS A 70 -0.58 5.51 3.98
CA CYS A 70 0.35 6.63 4.13
C CYS A 70 1.22 6.81 2.88
N VAL A 71 1.76 5.73 2.33
CA VAL A 71 2.59 5.81 1.11
C VAL A 71 1.76 6.29 -0.09
N LEU A 72 0.53 5.81 -0.25
CA LEU A 72 -0.34 6.23 -1.35
C LEU A 72 -0.70 7.73 -1.28
N ASP A 73 -0.90 8.28 -0.07
CA ASP A 73 -1.09 9.72 0.13
C ASP A 73 0.18 10.51 -0.21
N GLU A 74 1.35 10.02 0.24
CA GLU A 74 2.64 10.65 -0.03
C GLU A 74 3.00 10.70 -1.52
N VAL A 75 2.70 9.64 -2.28
CA VAL A 75 2.93 9.63 -3.74
C VAL A 75 1.84 10.40 -4.51
N GLY A 76 0.80 10.87 -3.81
CA GLY A 76 -0.24 11.71 -4.40
C GLY A 76 -1.19 10.95 -5.33
N ASP A 77 -1.60 9.73 -4.97
CA ASP A 77 -2.64 8.99 -5.70
C ASP A 77 -3.93 8.85 -4.86
N PRO A 78 -4.84 9.86 -4.92
CA PRO A 78 -6.09 9.84 -4.17
C PRO A 78 -6.99 8.65 -4.50
N SER A 79 -6.97 8.18 -5.76
CA SER A 79 -7.81 7.07 -6.22
C SER A 79 -7.39 5.75 -5.56
N ALA A 80 -6.09 5.51 -5.50
CA ALA A 80 -5.52 4.34 -4.84
C ALA A 80 -5.72 4.39 -3.33
N VAL A 81 -5.63 5.57 -2.69
CA VAL A 81 -5.95 5.75 -1.26
C VAL A 81 -7.38 5.29 -0.97
N VAL A 82 -8.36 5.78 -1.74
CA VAL A 82 -9.76 5.40 -1.56
C VAL A 82 -9.96 3.90 -1.78
N ALA A 83 -9.41 3.34 -2.86
CA ALA A 83 -9.52 1.91 -3.14
C ALA A 83 -8.93 1.04 -2.02
N CYS A 84 -7.76 1.41 -1.50
CA CYS A 84 -7.11 0.73 -0.38
C CYS A 84 -7.98 0.78 0.90
N ALA A 85 -8.53 1.95 1.21
CA ALA A 85 -9.41 2.13 2.37
C ALA A 85 -10.69 1.30 2.27
N GLU A 86 -11.32 1.23 1.09
CA GLU A 86 -12.53 0.43 0.88
C GLU A 86 -12.26 -1.07 1.05
N ARG A 87 -11.11 -1.59 0.57
CA ARG A 87 -10.75 -2.99 0.84
C ARG A 87 -10.51 -3.25 2.31
N MET A 88 -9.86 -2.32 2.98
CA MET A 88 -9.60 -2.43 4.40
C MET A 88 -10.90 -2.47 5.23
N LYS A 89 -11.92 -1.70 4.82
CA LYS A 89 -13.28 -1.75 5.38
C LYS A 89 -13.95 -3.08 5.09
N ALA A 90 -13.92 -3.55 3.84
CA ALA A 90 -14.51 -4.82 3.45
C ALA A 90 -13.95 -6.02 4.25
N ASN A 91 -12.67 -5.93 4.64
CA ASN A 91 -11.99 -6.96 5.43
C ASN A 91 -12.12 -6.77 6.96
N GLY A 92 -12.88 -5.78 7.43
CA GLY A 92 -13.08 -5.48 8.86
C GLY A 92 -11.82 -4.96 9.58
N GLY A 93 -10.82 -4.51 8.83
CA GLY A 93 -9.55 -3.99 9.37
C GLY A 93 -9.59 -2.50 9.69
N TRP A 94 -10.58 -1.77 9.14
CA TRP A 94 -10.64 -0.31 9.16
C TRP A 94 -10.78 0.26 10.58
N GLU A 95 -11.82 -0.13 11.32
CA GLU A 95 -12.16 0.41 12.63
C GLU A 95 -11.02 0.21 13.64
N LYS A 96 -10.40 -0.97 13.60
CA LYS A 96 -9.23 -1.30 14.43
C LYS A 96 -8.01 -0.44 14.11
N SER A 97 -7.91 0.05 12.88
CA SER A 97 -6.75 0.81 12.43
C SER A 97 -6.95 2.30 12.69
N VAL A 98 -8.15 2.83 12.40
CA VAL A 98 -8.52 4.21 12.77
C VAL A 98 -8.46 4.43 14.28
N SER A 99 -8.86 3.44 15.10
CA SER A 99 -8.77 3.56 16.56
C SER A 99 -7.33 3.58 17.09
N LYS A 100 -6.38 2.96 16.37
CA LYS A 100 -4.96 2.95 16.72
C LYS A 100 -4.21 4.16 16.17
N ASP A 101 -4.62 4.60 14.99
CA ASP A 101 -3.99 5.68 14.25
C ASP A 101 -5.08 6.52 13.54
N PRO A 102 -5.55 7.59 14.18
CA PRO A 102 -6.58 8.46 13.62
C PRO A 102 -6.16 9.15 12.31
N GLU A 103 -4.86 9.27 12.04
CA GLU A 103 -4.34 9.90 10.82
C GLU A 103 -4.80 9.14 9.57
N VAL A 104 -5.05 7.84 9.68
CA VAL A 104 -5.61 6.99 8.61
C VAL A 104 -6.95 7.53 8.10
N GLN A 105 -7.79 8.04 8.99
CA GLN A 105 -9.07 8.65 8.61
C GLN A 105 -8.85 9.99 7.89
N GLU A 106 -7.87 10.77 8.33
CA GLU A 106 -7.53 12.05 7.70
C GLU A 106 -6.97 11.84 6.29
N VAL A 107 -6.13 10.83 6.08
CA VAL A 107 -5.62 10.42 4.76
C VAL A 107 -6.78 10.15 3.80
N LEU A 108 -7.77 9.33 4.21
CA LEU A 108 -8.94 9.05 3.38
C LEU A 108 -9.76 10.32 3.10
N ASN A 109 -9.94 11.17 4.09
CA ASN A 109 -10.70 12.42 3.93
C ASN A 109 -10.02 13.35 2.91
N ARG A 110 -8.70 13.52 3.00
CA ARG A 110 -7.92 14.33 2.05
C ARG A 110 -8.01 13.78 0.63
N ALA A 111 -7.84 12.47 0.46
CA ALA A 111 -7.94 11.83 -0.85
C ALA A 111 -9.35 11.97 -1.45
N SER A 112 -10.39 11.79 -0.63
CA SER A 112 -11.78 11.94 -1.07
C SER A 112 -12.10 13.38 -1.49
N ALA A 113 -11.59 14.37 -0.75
CA ALA A 113 -11.76 15.79 -1.08
C ALA A 113 -11.08 16.14 -2.42
N LYS A 114 -9.83 15.68 -2.63
CA LYS A 114 -9.10 15.89 -3.90
C LYS A 114 -9.87 15.32 -5.10
N LEU A 115 -10.40 14.10 -4.98
CA LEU A 115 -11.18 13.49 -6.07
C LEU A 115 -12.47 14.27 -6.38
N GLN A 116 -13.12 14.85 -5.36
CA GLN A 116 -14.30 15.70 -5.56
C GLN A 116 -13.93 17.02 -6.24
N GLU A 117 -12.83 17.64 -5.85
CA GLU A 117 -12.31 18.86 -6.48
C GLU A 117 -11.98 18.63 -7.97
N ASP A 118 -11.28 17.54 -8.28
CA ASP A 118 -10.90 17.19 -9.66
C ASP A 118 -12.12 16.89 -10.55
N ALA A 119 -13.14 16.23 -10.00
CA ALA A 119 -14.40 15.97 -10.71
C ALA A 119 -15.14 17.29 -11.03
N LEU A 120 -15.23 18.21 -10.07
CA LEU A 120 -15.88 19.51 -10.26
C LEU A 120 -15.11 20.43 -11.21
N ALA A 121 -13.78 20.31 -11.29
CA ALA A 121 -12.98 21.04 -12.26
C ALA A 121 -13.25 20.52 -13.69
N THR A 122 -13.33 19.20 -13.85
CA THR A 122 -13.59 18.56 -15.15
C THR A 122 -14.98 18.90 -15.71
N ASP A 123 -15.99 19.05 -14.85
CA ASP A 123 -17.36 19.43 -15.24
C ASP A 123 -17.51 20.91 -15.62
N ARG A 124 -16.58 21.79 -15.22
CA ARG A 124 -16.61 23.24 -15.55
C ARG A 124 -15.94 23.57 -16.88
N ASP A 125 -15.10 22.67 -17.39
CA ASP A 125 -14.38 22.82 -18.65
C ASP A 125 -15.11 22.16 -19.84
N GLN A 126 -16.33 21.66 -19.63
CA GLN A 126 -17.27 21.15 -20.65
C GLN A 126 -18.40 22.14 -20.94
#